data_AF-A0A6J1MNQ4-F1
#
_entry.id   AF-A0A6J1MNQ4-F1
#
_cell.length_a   1.000
_cell.length_b   1.000
_cell.length_c   1.000
_cell.angle_alpha   90.00
_cell.angle_beta   90.00
_cell.angle_gamma   90.00
#
_symmetry.space_group_name_H-M   'P 1'
#
loop_
_entity.id
_entity.type
_entity.pdbx_description
1 polymer ?
#
loop_
_entity_poly.entity_id
_entity_poly.type
_entity_poly.pdbx_seq_one_letter_code
_entity_poly.pdbx_strand_id
1 'polypeptide(L)'
;MEPTDYCFKPYNWLREAAVFNKNEAQIPYEWLEANADIIALLFTASGVDKDGIIEKFFEIYENAKFVNVPIEVINVPLDDNAEEMLKAYENQPNWFTLKFACPLISTLKYMYGITCIPHLLVMRDDGTVVSSHAISDLEEYGKNAIITWLSKTASTKKHRKFSKELPMYGEKWHYLNADPNKSAKAVYLRRFSNYARDDDITVTAPSNISSSVN
;
A
#
# COMPACT_ATOMS: atom_id res chain seq x y z
N MET A 1 14.07 37.31 -27.50
CA MET A 1 14.24 36.50 -26.29
C MET A 1 12.90 35.91 -25.98
N GLU A 2 12.73 34.59 -26.17
CA GLU A 2 11.55 33.95 -25.62
C GLU A 2 11.67 33.92 -24.10
N PRO A 3 10.60 34.22 -23.34
CA PRO A 3 10.62 34.09 -21.90
C PRO A 3 10.77 32.61 -21.57
N THR A 4 11.93 32.25 -21.02
CA THR A 4 12.09 30.94 -20.38
C THR A 4 11.21 30.95 -19.13
N ASP A 5 10.06 30.28 -19.22
CA ASP A 5 9.25 29.88 -18.08
C ASP A 5 10.09 28.94 -17.20
N TYR A 6 10.88 29.53 -16.32
CA TYR A 6 11.55 28.83 -15.24
C TYR A 6 10.50 28.42 -14.21
N CYS A 7 9.78 27.35 -14.51
CA CYS A 7 9.00 26.63 -13.52
C CYS A 7 9.98 25.99 -12.52
N PHE A 8 10.15 26.62 -11.35
CA PHE A 8 10.89 26.02 -10.25
C PHE A 8 10.18 24.72 -9.85
N LYS A 9 10.76 23.59 -10.24
CA LYS A 9 10.28 22.29 -9.77
C LYS A 9 10.42 22.26 -8.24
N PRO A 10 9.40 21.80 -7.50
CA PRO A 10 9.51 21.67 -6.06
C PRO A 10 10.71 20.79 -5.71
N TYR A 11 11.41 21.13 -4.63
CA TYR A 11 12.53 20.35 -4.14
C TYR A 11 12.07 18.93 -3.82
N ASN A 12 12.54 17.97 -4.61
CA ASN A 12 12.21 16.57 -4.46
C ASN A 12 13.22 15.90 -3.52
N TRP A 13 12.96 16.05 -2.21
CA TRP A 13 13.77 15.49 -1.13
C TRP A 13 13.96 13.98 -1.24
N LEU A 14 13.06 13.26 -1.91
CA LEU A 14 13.11 11.80 -2.03
C LEU A 14 14.38 11.33 -2.76
N ARG A 15 14.94 12.16 -3.64
CA ARG A 15 16.18 11.87 -4.38
C ARG A 15 17.40 11.74 -3.46
N GLU A 16 17.38 12.42 -2.33
CA GLU A 16 18.47 12.48 -1.37
C GLU A 16 18.18 11.64 -0.11
N ALA A 17 16.97 11.09 -0.01
CA ALA A 17 16.53 10.34 1.16
C ALA A 17 17.22 8.98 1.28
N ALA A 18 17.74 8.70 2.48
CA ALA A 18 18.19 7.36 2.83
C ALA A 18 17.00 6.52 3.29
N VAL A 19 16.40 5.80 2.35
CA VAL A 19 15.24 4.92 2.55
C VAL A 19 15.70 3.48 2.66
N PHE A 20 15.18 2.72 3.64
CA PHE A 20 15.61 1.34 3.91
C PHE A 20 14.45 0.35 3.87
N ASN A 21 14.72 -0.88 3.44
CA ASN A 21 13.78 -1.99 3.54
C ASN A 21 13.97 -2.80 4.85
N LYS A 22 13.19 -3.87 5.02
CA LYS A 22 13.27 -4.76 6.20
C LYS A 22 14.55 -5.57 6.30
N ASN A 23 15.30 -5.68 5.21
CA ASN A 23 16.60 -6.33 5.16
C ASN A 23 17.75 -5.34 5.45
N GLU A 24 17.43 -4.14 5.94
CA GLU A 24 18.36 -3.04 6.22
C GLU A 24 19.15 -2.53 5.00
N ALA A 25 18.71 -2.92 3.80
CA ALA A 25 19.29 -2.44 2.55
C ALA A 25 18.72 -1.08 2.19
N GLN A 26 19.59 -0.15 1.79
CA GLN A 26 19.18 1.14 1.27
C GLN A 26 18.59 0.98 -0.14
N ILE A 27 17.45 1.62 -0.37
CA ILE A 27 16.75 1.59 -1.65
C ILE A 27 17.13 2.82 -2.47
N PRO A 28 17.61 2.65 -3.72
CA PRO A 28 17.92 3.78 -4.58
C PRO A 28 16.64 4.46 -5.08
N TYR A 29 16.69 5.79 -5.20
CA TYR A 29 15.57 6.60 -5.69
C TYR A 29 15.07 6.13 -7.07
N GLU A 30 15.98 5.76 -7.98
CA GLU A 30 15.65 5.31 -9.33
C GLU A 30 14.78 4.05 -9.32
N TRP A 31 14.92 3.23 -8.27
CA TRP A 31 14.02 2.10 -8.09
C TRP A 31 12.63 2.58 -7.67
N LEU A 32 12.50 3.53 -6.75
CA LEU A 32 11.20 4.09 -6.37
C LEU A 32 10.53 4.76 -7.58
N GLU A 33 11.23 5.61 -8.31
CA GLU A 33 10.73 6.31 -9.52
C GLU A 33 10.25 5.30 -10.60
N ALA A 34 10.95 4.18 -10.77
CA ALA A 34 10.59 3.20 -11.78
C ALA A 34 9.41 2.27 -11.41
N ASN A 35 9.12 2.10 -10.11
CA ASN A 35 8.15 1.09 -9.64
C ASN A 35 6.95 1.69 -8.89
N ALA A 36 7.11 2.85 -8.27
CA ALA A 36 6.05 3.55 -7.55
C ALA A 36 5.41 4.63 -8.44
N ASP A 37 4.10 4.60 -8.58
CA ASP A 37 3.32 5.74 -9.07
C ASP A 37 3.00 6.69 -7.93
N ILE A 38 2.64 6.14 -6.77
CA ILE A 38 2.36 6.87 -5.54
C ILE A 38 3.22 6.34 -4.39
N ILE A 39 3.59 7.26 -3.51
CA ILE A 39 4.36 7.00 -2.30
C ILE A 39 3.56 7.57 -1.13
N ALA A 40 3.20 6.72 -0.18
CA ALA A 40 2.53 7.13 1.05
C ALA A 40 3.56 7.29 2.17
N LEU A 41 3.65 8.49 2.74
CA LEU A 41 4.42 8.78 3.93
C LEU A 41 3.55 8.54 5.15
N LEU A 42 3.94 7.56 5.97
CA LEU A 42 3.26 7.25 7.22
C LEU A 42 4.02 7.85 8.38
N PHE A 43 3.47 8.92 8.96
CA PHE A 43 3.96 9.53 10.19
C PHE A 43 3.26 8.86 11.37
N THR A 44 3.98 8.05 12.14
CA THR A 44 3.41 7.28 13.25
C THR A 44 4.43 7.01 14.35
N ALA A 45 3.94 6.55 15.49
CA ALA A 45 4.74 6.07 16.61
C ALA A 45 4.04 4.88 17.28
N SER A 46 4.76 4.16 18.12
CA SER A 46 4.25 3.03 18.90
C SER A 46 3.04 3.44 19.77
N GLY A 47 1.98 2.63 19.74
CA GLY A 47 0.78 2.83 20.57
C GLY A 47 -0.15 3.96 20.13
N VAL A 48 0.07 4.56 18.95
CA VAL A 48 -0.74 5.67 18.43
C VAL A 48 -2.01 5.20 17.70
N ASP A 49 -2.00 4.03 17.07
CA ASP A 49 -3.14 3.50 16.31
C ASP A 49 -4.22 2.90 17.21
N LYS A 50 -5.05 3.76 17.82
CA LYS A 50 -6.11 3.33 18.75
C LYS A 50 -7.34 2.75 18.05
N ASP A 51 -7.65 3.25 16.87
CA ASP A 51 -8.85 2.87 16.10
C ASP A 51 -8.57 1.74 15.08
N GLY A 52 -7.31 1.26 15.04
CA GLY A 52 -6.85 0.18 14.18
C GLY A 52 -6.82 0.56 12.69
N ILE A 53 -6.75 1.86 12.36
CA ILE A 53 -6.76 2.32 10.97
C ILE A 53 -5.42 2.07 10.28
N ILE A 54 -4.32 2.13 11.03
CA ILE A 54 -2.98 1.82 10.50
C ILE A 54 -2.82 0.31 10.30
N GLU A 55 -3.33 -0.50 11.22
CA GLU A 55 -3.41 -1.96 11.03
C GLU A 55 -4.26 -2.34 9.81
N LYS A 56 -5.41 -1.69 9.60
CA LYS A 56 -6.20 -1.87 8.36
C LYS A 56 -5.41 -1.47 7.12
N PHE A 57 -4.61 -0.40 7.21
CA PHE A 57 -3.76 0.02 6.10
C PHE A 57 -2.66 -1.00 5.78
N PHE A 58 -2.14 -1.74 6.77
CA PHE A 58 -1.19 -2.84 6.54
C PHE A 58 -1.77 -3.89 5.60
N GLU A 59 -3.00 -4.34 5.87
CA GLU A 59 -3.72 -5.29 5.03
C GLU A 59 -3.96 -4.72 3.64
N ILE A 60 -4.46 -3.49 3.54
CA ILE A 60 -4.72 -2.83 2.27
C ILE A 60 -3.44 -2.75 1.43
N TYR A 61 -2.32 -2.36 2.02
CA TYR A 61 -1.03 -2.25 1.35
C TYR A 61 -0.55 -3.59 0.81
N GLU A 62 -0.44 -4.63 1.64
CA GLU A 62 0.08 -5.91 1.19
C GLU A 62 -0.78 -6.53 0.08
N ASN A 63 -2.11 -6.44 0.19
CA ASN A 63 -3.02 -6.91 -0.85
C ASN A 63 -2.89 -6.09 -2.14
N ALA A 64 -2.65 -4.77 -2.04
CA ALA A 64 -2.37 -3.92 -3.19
C ALA A 64 -1.05 -4.32 -3.88
N LYS A 65 0.00 -4.63 -3.12
CA LYS A 65 1.26 -5.16 -3.67
C LYS A 65 1.08 -6.49 -4.36
N PHE A 66 0.28 -7.41 -3.79
CA PHE A 66 0.02 -8.71 -4.39
C PHE A 66 -0.63 -8.64 -5.77
N VAL A 67 -1.53 -7.66 -5.98
CA VAL A 67 -2.16 -7.40 -7.29
C VAL A 67 -1.39 -6.39 -8.15
N ASN A 68 -0.13 -6.07 -7.78
CA ASN A 68 0.78 -5.19 -8.51
C ASN A 68 0.23 -3.76 -8.68
N VAL A 69 -0.37 -3.20 -7.63
CA VAL A 69 -0.61 -1.75 -7.58
C VAL A 69 0.74 -1.04 -7.38
N PRO A 70 1.06 0.00 -8.17
CA PRO A 70 2.33 0.74 -8.05
C PRO A 70 2.29 1.74 -6.88
N ILE A 71 2.03 1.24 -5.67
CA ILE A 71 2.09 1.98 -4.41
C ILE A 71 3.32 1.53 -3.62
N GLU A 72 4.01 2.49 -3.01
CA GLU A 72 4.99 2.24 -1.96
C GLU A 72 4.65 3.01 -0.70
N VAL A 73 5.12 2.52 0.44
CA VAL A 73 4.98 3.20 1.73
C VAL A 73 6.37 3.47 2.29
N ILE A 74 6.57 4.67 2.81
CA ILE A 74 7.75 5.06 3.58
C ILE A 74 7.27 5.43 4.99
N ASN A 75 7.61 4.61 5.96
CA ASN A 75 7.43 4.91 7.36
C ASN A 75 8.38 6.05 7.79
N VAL A 76 7.81 7.05 8.44
CA VAL A 76 8.49 8.19 9.04
C VAL A 76 8.29 8.06 10.56
N PRO A 77 9.20 7.37 11.26
CA PRO A 77 9.02 7.08 12.68
C PRO A 77 9.13 8.37 13.51
N LEU A 78 8.18 8.56 14.42
CA LEU A 78 8.10 9.72 15.33
C LEU A 78 8.15 9.31 16.81
N ASP A 79 8.56 8.07 17.09
CA ASP A 79 8.83 7.58 18.43
C ASP A 79 9.93 8.39 19.13
N ASP A 80 9.81 8.52 20.46
CA ASP A 80 10.76 9.28 21.26
C ASP A 80 12.09 8.53 21.49
N ASN A 81 12.06 7.20 21.41
CA ASN A 81 13.23 6.36 21.61
C ASN A 81 13.31 5.20 20.61
N ALA A 82 14.53 4.68 20.44
CA ALA A 82 14.82 3.65 19.46
C ALA A 82 14.15 2.29 19.77
N GLU A 83 13.89 1.99 21.05
CA GLU A 83 13.26 0.74 21.45
C GLU A 83 11.78 0.69 21.06
N GLU A 84 11.05 1.78 21.32
CA GLU A 84 9.65 1.93 20.89
C GLU A 84 9.52 1.92 19.36
N MET A 85 10.41 2.64 18.69
CA MET A 85 10.50 2.63 17.22
C MET A 85 10.73 1.23 16.68
N LEU A 86 11.63 0.46 17.30
CA LEU A 86 11.91 -0.92 16.88
C LEU A 86 10.68 -1.81 17.08
N LYS A 87 9.98 -1.70 18.21
CA LYS A 87 8.74 -2.45 18.47
C LYS A 87 7.65 -2.11 17.44
N ALA A 88 7.48 -0.83 17.11
CA ALA A 88 6.53 -0.42 16.07
C ALA A 88 6.96 -0.96 14.71
N TYR A 89 8.25 -0.79 14.37
CA TYR A 89 8.84 -1.24 13.13
C TYR A 89 8.69 -2.75 12.93
N GLU A 90 8.91 -3.59 13.94
CA GLU A 90 8.77 -5.06 13.83
C GLU A 90 7.37 -5.50 13.39
N ASN A 91 6.32 -4.79 13.85
CA ASN A 91 4.92 -5.11 13.53
C ASN A 91 4.44 -4.58 12.18
N GLN A 92 5.19 -3.68 11.56
CA GLN A 92 4.85 -3.10 10.26
C GLN A 92 5.07 -4.08 9.09
N PRO A 93 4.32 -3.96 7.98
CA PRO A 93 4.53 -4.69 6.74
C PRO A 93 5.94 -4.53 6.15
N ASN A 94 6.25 -5.31 5.12
CA ASN A 94 7.46 -5.13 4.32
C ASN A 94 7.36 -3.91 3.38
N TRP A 95 7.27 -2.73 3.96
CA TRP A 95 7.47 -1.46 3.27
C TRP A 95 8.82 -0.85 3.64
N PHE A 96 9.05 0.38 3.19
CA PHE A 96 10.29 1.08 3.48
C PHE A 96 10.17 2.00 4.70
N THR A 97 11.31 2.39 5.26
CA THR A 97 11.37 3.29 6.41
C THR A 97 12.53 4.25 6.32
N LEU A 98 12.39 5.42 6.95
CA LEU A 98 13.53 6.21 7.39
C LEU A 98 14.09 5.63 8.68
N LYS A 99 15.39 5.81 8.92
CA LYS A 99 16.03 5.40 10.17
C LYS A 99 15.66 6.36 11.30
N PHE A 100 15.61 5.84 12.52
CA PHE A 100 15.47 6.64 13.73
C PHE A 100 16.51 7.75 13.80
N ALA A 101 16.09 8.92 14.32
CA ALA A 101 16.90 10.14 14.42
C ALA A 101 17.44 10.67 13.08
N CYS A 102 16.91 10.24 11.92
CA CYS A 102 17.23 10.86 10.65
C CYS A 102 16.77 12.33 10.63
N PRO A 103 17.65 13.32 10.34
CA PRO A 103 17.27 14.74 10.33
C PRO A 103 16.12 15.07 9.37
N LEU A 104 15.98 14.27 8.31
CA LEU A 104 14.90 14.40 7.34
C LEU A 104 13.52 14.25 8.00
N ILE A 105 13.38 13.46 9.06
CA ILE A 105 12.10 13.26 9.77
C ILE A 105 11.54 14.60 10.25
N SER A 106 12.37 15.41 10.93
CA SER A 106 11.99 16.74 11.43
C SER A 106 11.67 17.70 10.27
N THR A 107 12.46 17.64 9.20
CA THR A 107 12.22 18.44 7.99
C THR A 107 10.88 18.11 7.34
N LEU A 108 10.55 16.83 7.16
CA LEU A 108 9.28 16.39 6.56
C LEU A 108 8.10 16.76 7.46
N LYS A 109 8.22 16.57 8.78
CA LYS A 109 7.19 16.98 9.74
C LYS A 109 6.88 18.46 9.62
N TYR A 110 7.91 19.31 9.53
CA TYR A 110 7.75 20.76 9.36
C TYR A 110 7.20 21.12 7.97
N MET A 111 7.79 20.57 6.90
CA MET A 111 7.40 20.87 5.51
C MET A 111 5.94 20.56 5.22
N TYR A 112 5.42 19.46 5.75
CA TYR A 112 4.03 19.05 5.53
C TYR A 112 3.07 19.49 6.64
N GLY A 113 3.55 20.25 7.64
CA GLY A 113 2.70 20.78 8.71
C GLY A 113 2.06 19.68 9.57
N ILE A 114 2.78 18.59 9.82
CA ILE A 114 2.25 17.43 10.56
C ILE A 114 2.13 17.77 12.05
N THR A 115 0.90 17.94 12.53
CA THR A 115 0.57 18.35 13.91
C THR A 115 -0.04 17.24 14.75
N CYS A 116 -0.62 16.22 14.12
CA CYS A 116 -1.20 15.05 14.78
C CYS A 116 -0.68 13.76 14.15
N ILE A 117 -0.67 12.68 14.93
CA ILE A 117 -0.35 11.31 14.47
C ILE A 117 -1.44 10.34 14.96
N PRO A 118 -1.74 9.25 14.21
CA PRO A 118 -1.06 8.88 12.98
C PRO A 118 -1.48 9.80 11.83
N HIS A 119 -0.60 9.98 10.85
CA HIS A 119 -0.88 10.80 9.67
C HIS A 119 -0.35 10.12 8.42
N LEU A 120 -1.17 10.07 7.37
CA LEU A 120 -0.84 9.49 6.09
C LEU A 120 -0.92 10.57 5.02
N LEU A 121 0.20 10.84 4.38
CA LEU A 121 0.30 11.76 3.25
C LEU A 121 0.68 10.98 2.01
N VAL A 122 -0.03 11.18 0.91
CA VAL A 122 0.23 10.50 -0.36
C VAL A 122 0.79 11.51 -1.35
N MET A 123 1.90 11.15 -1.98
CA MET A 123 2.60 11.96 -2.96
C MET A 123 3.02 11.13 -4.18
N ARG A 124 3.45 11.80 -5.24
CA ARG A 124 4.09 11.20 -6.41
C ARG A 124 5.60 11.14 -6.23
N ASP A 125 6.25 10.34 -7.07
CA ASP A 125 7.70 10.22 -7.16
C ASP A 125 8.41 11.55 -7.45
N ASP A 126 7.72 12.50 -8.10
CA ASP A 126 8.22 13.84 -8.41
C ASP A 126 8.15 14.85 -7.26
N GLY A 127 7.51 14.52 -6.13
CA GLY A 127 7.32 15.44 -5.00
C GLY A 127 5.88 15.97 -4.85
N THR A 128 5.03 15.80 -5.86
CA THR A 128 3.67 16.37 -5.87
C THR A 128 2.77 15.68 -4.85
N VAL A 129 2.16 16.44 -3.94
CA VAL A 129 1.20 15.91 -2.96
C VAL A 129 -0.14 15.63 -3.66
N VAL A 130 -0.64 14.41 -3.47
CA VAL A 130 -1.93 13.92 -4.00
C VAL A 130 -3.02 14.03 -2.94
N SER A 131 -2.73 13.59 -1.71
CA SER A 131 -3.65 13.69 -0.57
C SER A 131 -2.85 13.94 0.71
N SER A 132 -3.26 14.95 1.48
CA SER A 132 -2.72 15.24 2.82
C SER A 132 -3.59 14.69 3.95
N HIS A 133 -4.69 14.00 3.62
CA HIS A 133 -5.64 13.46 4.61
C HIS A 133 -5.98 12.01 4.28
N ALA A 134 -4.98 11.23 3.87
CA ALA A 134 -5.19 9.89 3.32
C ALA A 134 -5.76 8.89 4.33
N ILE A 135 -5.68 9.19 5.64
CA ILE A 135 -6.41 8.42 6.66
C ILE A 135 -7.92 8.55 6.47
N SER A 136 -8.43 9.77 6.27
CA SER A 136 -9.86 9.99 6.02
C SER A 136 -10.31 9.34 4.71
N ASP A 137 -9.46 9.38 3.68
CA ASP A 137 -9.74 8.66 2.43
C ASP A 137 -9.89 7.14 2.68
N LEU A 138 -9.03 6.54 3.53
CA LEU A 138 -9.12 5.12 3.91
C LEU A 138 -10.35 4.81 4.77
N GLU A 139 -10.75 5.71 5.66
CA GLU A 139 -11.95 5.55 6.48
C GLU A 139 -13.23 5.59 5.63
N GLU A 140 -13.28 6.49 4.65
CA GLU A 140 -14.44 6.68 3.79
C GLU A 140 -14.53 5.61 2.68
N TYR A 141 -13.41 5.30 2.02
CA TYR A 141 -13.40 4.45 0.82
C TYR A 141 -12.69 3.10 1.01
N GLY A 142 -12.08 2.85 2.16
CA GLY A 142 -11.29 1.65 2.43
C GLY A 142 -10.19 1.45 1.38
N LYS A 143 -10.02 0.22 0.91
CA LYS A 143 -9.05 -0.11 -0.15
C LYS A 143 -9.24 0.67 -1.46
N ASN A 144 -10.44 1.19 -1.72
CA ASN A 144 -10.71 1.93 -2.96
C ASN A 144 -10.08 3.33 -2.94
N ALA A 145 -9.69 3.85 -1.76
CA ALA A 145 -8.94 5.10 -1.63
C ALA A 145 -7.68 5.09 -2.52
N ILE A 146 -6.96 3.97 -2.55
CA ILE A 146 -5.75 3.80 -3.38
C ILE A 146 -6.01 4.13 -4.84
N ILE A 147 -7.16 3.74 -5.39
CA ILE A 147 -7.51 3.99 -6.79
C ILE A 147 -7.60 5.49 -7.07
N THR A 148 -8.13 6.26 -6.11
CA THR A 148 -8.26 7.72 -6.23
C THR A 148 -6.91 8.44 -6.19
N TRP A 149 -5.89 7.84 -5.56
CA TRP A 149 -4.55 8.41 -5.48
C TRP A 149 -3.72 8.16 -6.75
N LEU A 150 -3.97 7.05 -7.43
CA LEU A 150 -3.22 6.65 -8.63
C LEU A 150 -3.35 7.68 -9.76
N SER A 151 -2.27 7.81 -10.52
CA SER A 151 -2.20 8.63 -11.70
C SER A 151 -2.87 7.96 -12.90
N LYS A 152 -3.18 8.77 -13.91
CA LYS A 152 -3.60 8.25 -15.23
C LYS A 152 -2.52 7.38 -15.89
N THR A 153 -1.25 7.57 -15.50
CA THR A 153 -0.09 6.84 -16.02
C THR A 153 0.36 5.70 -15.11
N ALA A 154 -0.39 5.35 -14.05
CA ALA A 154 0.00 4.29 -13.13
C ALA A 154 0.26 2.95 -13.83
N SER A 155 -0.49 2.66 -14.90
CA SER A 155 -0.33 1.45 -15.72
C SER A 155 1.01 1.37 -16.47
N THR A 156 1.75 2.47 -16.60
CA THR A 156 3.06 2.49 -17.28
C THR A 156 4.21 2.09 -16.35
N LYS A 157 3.98 2.01 -15.04
CA LYS A 157 4.99 1.56 -14.07
C LYS A 157 5.30 0.08 -14.30
N LYS A 158 6.51 -0.34 -13.95
CA LYS A 158 7.00 -1.69 -14.27
C LYS A 158 6.11 -2.75 -13.63
N HIS A 159 5.39 -3.52 -14.46
CA HIS A 159 4.67 -4.69 -13.99
C HIS A 159 5.65 -5.83 -13.70
N ARG A 160 5.64 -6.35 -12.47
CA ARG A 160 6.48 -7.47 -12.07
C ARG A 160 5.62 -8.52 -11.38
N LYS A 161 6.00 -9.79 -11.55
CA LYS A 161 5.41 -10.85 -10.74
C LYS A 161 5.83 -10.60 -9.31
N PHE A 162 4.86 -10.55 -8.40
CA PHE A 162 5.08 -10.35 -6.96
C PHE A 162 6.22 -11.21 -6.39
N SER A 163 6.29 -12.48 -6.81
CA SER A 163 7.36 -13.42 -6.40
C SER A 163 8.79 -12.96 -6.73
N LYS A 164 8.98 -12.17 -7.79
CA LYS A 164 10.29 -11.60 -8.15
C LYS A 164 10.64 -10.35 -7.33
N GLU A 165 9.66 -9.72 -6.70
CA GLU A 165 9.89 -8.53 -5.87
C GLU A 165 10.12 -8.86 -4.40
N LEU A 166 9.70 -10.03 -3.92
CA LEU A 166 9.87 -10.45 -2.52
C LEU A 166 11.27 -10.15 -1.94
N PRO A 167 12.39 -10.44 -2.65
CA PRO A 167 13.73 -10.16 -2.10
C PRO A 167 14.00 -8.67 -1.85
N MET A 168 13.25 -7.78 -2.51
CA MET A 168 13.41 -6.32 -2.38
C MET A 168 12.82 -5.79 -1.08
N TYR A 169 11.79 -6.42 -0.54
CA TYR A 169 11.06 -5.89 0.61
C TYR A 169 11.43 -6.60 1.90
N GLY A 170 11.38 -7.94 1.89
CA GLY A 170 11.51 -8.78 3.08
C GLY A 170 10.75 -10.10 2.92
N GLU A 171 11.01 -11.04 3.84
CA GLU A 171 10.47 -12.40 3.78
C GLU A 171 9.04 -12.53 4.34
N LYS A 172 8.67 -11.68 5.31
CA LYS A 172 7.46 -11.87 6.13
C LYS A 172 6.29 -11.00 5.66
N TRP A 173 5.29 -11.61 5.03
CA TRP A 173 4.07 -10.92 4.58
C TRP A 173 2.88 -11.44 5.39
N HIS A 174 2.49 -10.67 6.41
CA HIS A 174 1.56 -11.15 7.45
C HIS A 174 0.09 -10.89 7.13
N TYR A 175 -0.20 -9.95 6.24
CA TYR A 175 -1.52 -9.39 6.00
C TYR A 175 -2.06 -9.72 4.59
N LEU A 176 -1.34 -10.55 3.84
CA LEU A 176 -1.80 -11.10 2.57
C LEU A 176 -2.98 -12.07 2.78
N ASN A 177 -4.12 -11.72 2.20
CA ASN A 177 -5.28 -12.63 2.14
C ASN A 177 -5.12 -13.74 1.09
N ALA A 178 -4.05 -13.70 0.30
CA ALA A 178 -3.76 -14.61 -0.79
C ALA A 178 -2.42 -15.31 -0.56
N ASP A 179 -2.36 -16.61 -0.87
CA ASP A 179 -1.13 -17.39 -0.81
C ASP A 179 -0.09 -16.80 -1.79
N PRO A 180 1.05 -16.28 -1.31
CA PRO A 180 2.05 -15.62 -2.16
C PRO A 180 2.66 -16.56 -3.20
N ASN A 181 2.56 -17.88 -3.00
CA ASN A 181 3.00 -18.89 -3.96
C ASN A 181 1.99 -19.14 -5.09
N LYS A 182 0.76 -18.62 -4.98
CA LYS A 182 -0.29 -18.78 -5.99
C LYS A 182 -0.45 -17.50 -6.81
N SER A 183 -0.62 -17.66 -8.12
CA SER A 183 -0.86 -16.51 -9.00
C SER A 183 -2.18 -15.81 -8.64
N ALA A 184 -2.18 -14.47 -8.66
CA ALA A 184 -3.38 -13.66 -8.41
C ALA A 184 -4.57 -14.07 -9.32
N LYS A 185 -4.29 -14.45 -10.57
CA LYS A 185 -5.29 -14.98 -11.52
C LYS A 185 -5.94 -16.29 -11.03
N ALA A 186 -5.17 -17.20 -10.45
CA ALA A 186 -5.69 -18.45 -9.88
C ALA A 186 -6.51 -18.21 -8.61
N VAL A 187 -6.11 -17.25 -7.77
CA VAL A 187 -6.87 -16.85 -6.57
C VAL A 187 -8.21 -16.22 -6.97
N TYR A 188 -8.21 -15.33 -7.97
CA TYR A 188 -9.43 -14.74 -8.54
C TYR A 188 -10.36 -15.83 -9.09
N LEU A 189 -9.89 -16.69 -9.99
CA LEU A 189 -10.69 -17.78 -10.57
C LEU A 189 -11.28 -18.70 -9.50
N ARG A 190 -10.54 -18.99 -8.42
CA ARG A 190 -11.06 -19.78 -7.30
C ARG A 190 -12.18 -19.08 -6.55
N ARG A 191 -12.05 -17.78 -6.25
CA ARG A 191 -13.11 -16.99 -5.58
C ARG A 191 -14.38 -16.94 -6.44
N PHE A 192 -14.26 -16.73 -7.75
CA PHE A 192 -15.39 -16.77 -8.67
C PHE A 192 -15.99 -18.17 -8.83
N SER A 193 -15.18 -19.22 -8.86
CA SER A 193 -15.65 -20.61 -8.93
C SER A 193 -16.38 -21.05 -7.65
N ASN A 194 -16.04 -20.48 -6.49
CA ASN A 194 -16.75 -20.76 -5.25
C ASN A 194 -18.09 -20.03 -5.19
N TYR A 195 -18.23 -18.88 -5.84
CA TYR A 195 -19.50 -18.14 -5.95
C TYR A 195 -20.54 -18.92 -6.79
N ALA A 196 -20.10 -19.70 -7.77
CA ALA A 196 -20.97 -20.51 -8.62
C ALA A 196 -21.50 -21.80 -7.95
N ARG A 197 -21.21 -22.03 -6.66
CA ARG A 197 -21.67 -23.23 -5.94
C ARG A 197 -22.84 -23.00 -4.98
N ASP A 198 -23.18 -21.76 -4.67
CA ASP A 198 -24.21 -21.46 -3.66
C ASP A 198 -25.59 -21.05 -4.24
N ASP A 199 -25.77 -21.08 -5.57
CA ASP A 199 -27.08 -20.81 -6.23
C ASP A 199 -27.55 -22.00 -7.11
N ASP A 200 -27.36 -23.24 -6.67
CA ASP A 200 -28.11 -24.36 -7.26
C ASP A 200 -29.52 -24.37 -6.64
N ILE A 201 -30.37 -23.50 -7.20
CA ILE A 201 -31.82 -23.51 -7.02
C ILE A 201 -32.28 -24.94 -7.31
N THR A 202 -32.76 -25.64 -6.28
CA THR A 202 -33.41 -26.94 -6.41
C THR A 202 -34.72 -26.76 -7.18
N VAL A 203 -34.64 -26.73 -8.51
CA VAL A 203 -35.80 -26.93 -9.38
C VAL A 203 -36.19 -28.40 -9.24
N THR A 204 -37.06 -28.68 -8.28
CA THR A 204 -37.73 -29.96 -8.16
C THR A 204 -38.63 -30.11 -9.38
N ALA A 205 -38.25 -30.99 -10.30
CA ALA A 205 -39.09 -31.38 -11.43
C ALA A 205 -40.39 -32.02 -10.90
N PRO A 206 -41.57 -31.72 -11.48
CA PRO A 206 -42.82 -32.34 -11.05
C PRO A 206 -42.80 -33.83 -11.39
N SER A 207 -43.18 -34.65 -10.42
CA SER A 207 -43.34 -36.09 -10.53
C SER A 207 -44.47 -36.44 -11.52
N ASN A 208 -44.13 -37.23 -12.53
CA ASN A 208 -45.11 -37.86 -13.42
C ASN A 208 -45.98 -38.84 -12.62
N ILE A 209 -47.28 -38.58 -12.57
CA ILE A 209 -48.28 -39.53 -12.12
C ILE A 209 -48.52 -40.51 -13.26
N SER A 210 -47.98 -41.73 -13.16
CA SER A 210 -48.50 -42.86 -13.92
C SER A 210 -49.72 -43.41 -13.19
N SER A 211 -50.90 -43.31 -13.80
CA SER A 211 -52.06 -44.12 -13.40
C SER A 211 -52.26 -45.18 -14.49
N SER A 212 -52.14 -46.45 -14.08
CA SER A 212 -52.50 -47.61 -14.87
C SER A 212 -53.54 -48.41 -14.08
N VAL A 213 -54.74 -48.46 -14.66
CA VAL A 213 -55.70 -49.58 -14.73
C VAL A 213 -56.38 -50.05 -13.43
N ASN A 214 -57.67 -49.70 -13.30
CA ASN A 214 -58.81 -50.61 -13.50
C ASN A 214 -60.08 -49.81 -13.77
#